data_AF-A0A653CMQ1-F1
#
_entry.id   AF-A0A653CMQ1-F1
#
_cell.length_a   1.000
_cell.length_b   1.000
_cell.length_c   1.000
_cell.angle_alpha   90.00
_cell.angle_beta   90.00
_cell.angle_gamma   90.00
#
_symmetry.space_group_name_H-M   'P 1'
#
loop_
_entity.id
_entity.type
_entity.pdbx_description
1 polymer ?
#
loop_
_entity_poly.entity_id
_entity_poly.type
_entity_poly.pdbx_seq_one_letter_code
_entity_poly.pdbx_strand_id
1 'polypeptide(L)'
;METPVLNKKQQKLSLSAKKSRPKETIKNVLSTPYASHWPQISSPEDNSTLKEVLELNLPKIRAETAKIPWRELKHLKKPERKELRRQKNNEPEVDKKNYEGLRLGVNAVTKLLETNTAGSVLIAGDVQPRLMVQHIVDMAVLYKIPILVFNQLRDVLKSTCGL
;
A
#
# COMPACT_ATOMS: atom_id res chain seq x y z
N MET A 1 24.82 -58.33 33.05
CA MET A 1 23.97 -57.29 33.66
C MET A 1 22.83 -57.03 32.69
N GLU A 2 21.71 -57.72 32.87
CA GLU A 2 20.56 -57.59 31.97
C GLU A 2 19.90 -56.22 32.15
N THR A 3 19.62 -55.52 31.05
CA THR A 3 19.01 -54.19 31.10
C THR A 3 17.59 -54.29 31.64
N PRO A 4 17.20 -53.50 32.66
CA PRO A 4 15.87 -53.58 33.23
C PRO A 4 14.83 -53.12 32.20
N VAL A 5 14.02 -54.07 31.72
CA VAL A 5 12.91 -53.81 30.79
C VAL A 5 11.72 -53.32 31.61
N LEU A 6 11.27 -52.10 31.34
CA LEU A 6 10.11 -51.51 32.02
C LEU A 6 8.86 -52.38 31.84
N ASN A 7 8.16 -52.63 32.94
CA ASN A 7 6.92 -53.39 32.94
C ASN A 7 5.82 -52.62 32.18
N LYS A 8 4.87 -53.31 31.53
CA LYS A 8 3.78 -52.71 30.72
C LYS A 8 3.00 -51.63 31.48
N LYS A 9 2.89 -51.73 32.81
CA LYS A 9 2.27 -50.71 33.68
C LYS A 9 3.12 -49.44 33.80
N GLN A 10 4.44 -49.56 33.87
CA GLN A 10 5.37 -48.43 33.96
C GLN A 10 5.48 -47.66 32.64
N GLN A 11 5.40 -48.36 31.50
CA GLN A 11 5.34 -47.73 30.17
C GLN A 11 4.07 -46.87 29.97
N LYS A 12 2.93 -47.26 30.57
CA LYS A 12 1.69 -46.47 30.51
C LYS A 12 1.78 -45.17 31.32
N LEU A 13 2.47 -45.20 32.47
CA LEU A 13 2.66 -44.02 33.32
C LEU A 13 3.60 -42.98 32.67
N SER A 14 4.65 -43.42 31.96
CA SER A 14 5.59 -42.51 31.28
C SER A 14 4.96 -41.73 30.10
N LEU A 15 3.92 -42.28 29.46
CA LEU A 15 3.21 -41.63 28.34
C LEU A 15 1.98 -40.81 28.79
N SER A 16 1.49 -41.04 30.01
CA SER A 16 0.29 -40.39 30.56
C SER A 16 0.46 -38.89 30.86
N ALA A 17 1.66 -38.33 30.79
CA ALA A 17 1.93 -36.92 31.08
C ALA A 17 1.79 -35.99 29.85
N LYS A 18 1.74 -36.53 28.63
CA LYS A 18 1.38 -35.74 27.44
C LYS A 18 -0.13 -35.82 27.24
N LYS A 19 -0.86 -34.79 27.72
CA LYS A 19 -2.26 -34.59 27.32
C LYS A 19 -2.34 -34.63 25.80
N SER A 20 -3.05 -35.62 25.26
CA SER A 20 -3.08 -35.96 23.82
C SER A 20 -3.54 -34.80 22.94
N ARG A 21 -4.21 -33.78 23.50
CA ARG A 21 -4.62 -32.58 22.79
C ARG A 21 -4.44 -31.37 23.71
N PRO A 22 -4.00 -30.21 23.18
CA PRO A 22 -4.07 -28.97 23.93
C PRO A 22 -5.50 -28.74 24.39
N LYS A 23 -5.69 -28.31 25.65
CA LYS A 23 -7.02 -28.02 26.19
C LYS A 23 -7.56 -26.80 25.43
N GLU A 24 -8.58 -27.01 24.61
CA GLU A 24 -9.30 -25.91 23.97
C GLU A 24 -9.90 -25.03 25.08
N THR A 25 -9.47 -23.78 25.12
CA THR A 25 -9.98 -22.79 26.08
C THR A 25 -10.68 -21.71 25.27
N ILE A 26 -12.00 -21.66 25.40
CA ILE A 26 -12.79 -20.59 24.81
C ILE A 26 -12.50 -19.33 25.63
N LYS A 27 -11.97 -18.30 24.97
CA LYS A 27 -11.78 -16.98 25.56
C LYS A 27 -12.86 -16.06 25.01
N ASN A 28 -13.64 -15.47 25.91
CA ASN A 28 -14.57 -14.42 25.54
C ASN A 28 -13.77 -13.15 25.27
N VAL A 29 -13.91 -12.59 24.07
CA VAL A 29 -13.26 -11.35 23.66
C VAL A 29 -14.35 -10.36 23.28
N LEU A 30 -14.27 -9.16 23.83
CA LEU A 30 -15.10 -8.05 23.38
C LEU A 30 -14.52 -7.52 22.08
N SER A 31 -15.23 -7.72 20.98
CA SER A 31 -14.90 -7.15 19.67
C SER A 31 -15.81 -5.96 19.38
N THR A 32 -15.35 -5.06 18.52
CA THR A 32 -16.20 -4.00 17.98
C THR A 32 -17.36 -4.64 17.19
N PRO A 33 -18.63 -4.29 17.49
CA PRO A 33 -19.77 -4.86 16.78
C PRO A 33 -19.93 -4.28 15.36
N TYR A 34 -19.26 -3.16 15.08
CA TYR A 34 -19.35 -2.46 13.81
C TYR A 34 -18.49 -3.13 12.75
N ALA A 35 -19.08 -3.36 11.59
CA ALA A 35 -18.35 -3.78 10.41
C ALA A 35 -17.41 -2.65 9.95
N SER A 36 -16.15 -2.98 9.65
CA SER A 36 -15.23 -2.02 9.05
C SER A 36 -15.76 -1.65 7.67
N HIS A 37 -16.08 -0.37 7.48
CA HIS A 37 -16.55 0.14 6.20
C HIS A 37 -15.36 0.33 5.26
N TRP A 38 -15.37 -0.37 4.13
CA TRP A 38 -14.32 -0.30 3.12
C TRP A 38 -14.95 0.02 1.75
N PRO A 39 -14.94 1.30 1.31
CA PRO A 39 -15.66 1.74 0.12
C PRO A 39 -14.92 1.36 -1.16
N GLN A 40 -14.87 0.06 -1.45
CA GLN A 40 -14.23 -0.50 -2.62
C GLN A 40 -15.19 -0.60 -3.81
N ILE A 41 -14.72 -0.11 -4.96
CA ILE A 41 -15.47 -0.21 -6.22
C ILE A 41 -15.53 -1.69 -6.62
N SER A 42 -16.72 -2.26 -6.56
CA SER A 42 -16.97 -3.67 -6.86
C SER A 42 -17.29 -3.92 -8.33
N SER A 43 -17.91 -2.93 -9.01
CA SER A 43 -18.27 -3.03 -10.42
C SER A 43 -17.02 -2.95 -11.32
N PRO A 44 -16.83 -3.88 -12.26
CA PRO A 44 -15.76 -3.79 -13.25
C PRO A 44 -15.89 -2.56 -14.16
N GLU A 45 -17.12 -2.20 -14.54
CA GLU A 45 -17.41 -1.09 -15.47
C GLU A 45 -17.04 0.27 -14.85
N ASP A 46 -17.39 0.48 -13.58
CA ASP A 46 -17.05 1.69 -12.83
C ASP A 46 -15.53 1.82 -12.64
N ASN A 47 -14.84 0.68 -12.47
CA ASN A 47 -13.38 0.66 -12.38
C ASN A 47 -12.73 1.08 -13.71
N SER A 48 -13.24 0.60 -14.86
CA SER A 48 -12.71 0.98 -16.17
C SER A 48 -12.97 2.46 -16.49
N THR A 49 -14.18 2.96 -16.21
CA THR A 49 -14.52 4.37 -16.47
C THR A 49 -13.68 5.30 -15.58
N LEU A 50 -13.51 4.97 -14.30
CA LEU A 50 -12.63 5.73 -13.41
C LEU A 50 -11.18 5.70 -13.90
N LYS A 51 -10.70 4.55 -14.38
CA LYS A 51 -9.37 4.41 -14.95
C LYS A 51 -9.16 5.36 -16.14
N GLU A 52 -10.07 5.34 -17.11
CA GLU A 52 -10.00 6.20 -18.29
C GLU A 52 -10.00 7.69 -17.93
N VAL A 53 -10.87 8.08 -16.99
CA VAL A 53 -10.95 9.47 -16.51
C VAL A 53 -9.64 9.89 -15.81
N LEU A 54 -9.06 9.01 -14.99
CA LEU A 54 -7.79 9.28 -14.33
C LEU A 54 -6.63 9.36 -15.34
N GLU A 55 -6.60 8.49 -16.34
CA GLU A 55 -5.57 8.50 -17.37
C GLU A 55 -5.58 9.77 -18.22
N LEU A 56 -6.77 10.33 -18.49
CA LEU A 56 -6.95 11.57 -19.23
C LEU A 56 -6.60 12.83 -18.41
N ASN A 57 -6.90 12.85 -17.11
CA ASN A 57 -6.82 14.06 -16.29
C ASN A 57 -5.60 14.13 -15.37
N LEU A 58 -4.92 13.00 -15.09
CA LEU A 58 -3.77 13.02 -14.19
C LEU A 58 -2.56 13.70 -14.84
N PRO A 59 -1.91 14.66 -14.15
CA PRO A 59 -0.69 15.27 -14.64
C PRO A 59 0.49 14.28 -14.53
N LYS A 60 1.42 14.38 -15.47
CA LYS A 60 2.75 13.77 -15.31
C LYS A 60 3.45 14.44 -14.12
N ILE A 61 3.93 13.67 -13.14
CA ILE A 61 4.63 14.18 -11.95
C ILE A 61 6.14 14.05 -12.11
N ARG A 62 6.59 12.94 -12.70
CA ARG A 62 7.99 12.70 -13.05
C ARG A 62 8.15 12.69 -14.56
N ALA A 63 9.20 13.35 -15.03
CA ALA A 63 9.66 13.20 -16.41
C ALA A 63 10.20 11.79 -16.61
N GLU A 64 9.98 11.23 -17.79
CA GLU A 64 10.48 9.93 -18.19
C GLU A 64 12.00 10.02 -18.34
N THR A 65 12.74 9.46 -17.37
CA THR A 65 14.19 9.49 -17.41
C THR A 65 14.73 8.33 -18.23
N ALA A 66 15.50 8.62 -19.27
CA ALA A 66 16.25 7.62 -19.99
C ALA A 66 17.18 6.85 -19.04
N LYS A 67 17.10 5.51 -19.06
CA LYS A 67 18.02 4.66 -18.30
C LYS A 67 19.40 4.71 -18.94
N ILE A 68 20.27 5.56 -18.41
CA ILE A 68 21.66 5.66 -18.85
C ILE A 68 22.49 4.55 -18.16
N PRO A 69 23.13 3.64 -18.91
CA PRO A 69 23.98 2.60 -18.32
C PRO A 69 25.08 3.21 -17.44
N TRP A 70 25.34 2.60 -16.28
CA TRP A 70 26.38 3.09 -15.36
C TRP A 70 27.79 3.12 -15.99
N ARG A 71 28.05 2.25 -16.97
CA ARG A 71 29.31 2.22 -17.74
C ARG A 71 29.59 3.57 -18.42
N GLU A 72 28.58 4.21 -18.99
CA GLU A 72 28.70 5.53 -19.62
C GLU A 72 28.94 6.65 -18.59
N LEU A 73 28.36 6.50 -17.39
CA LEU A 73 28.44 7.51 -16.34
C LEU A 73 29.73 7.45 -15.52
N LYS A 74 30.31 6.26 -15.31
CA LYS A 74 31.42 6.06 -14.36
C LYS A 74 32.64 6.91 -14.69
N HIS A 75 32.91 7.15 -15.97
CA HIS A 75 34.08 7.89 -16.46
C HIS A 75 33.88 9.42 -16.47
N LEU A 76 32.65 9.90 -16.42
CA LEU A 76 32.32 11.34 -16.46
C LEU A 76 32.44 11.97 -15.07
N LYS A 77 32.81 13.25 -15.02
CA LYS A 77 32.76 14.04 -13.78
C LYS A 77 31.31 14.41 -13.43
N LYS A 78 31.03 14.73 -12.16
CA LYS A 78 29.67 15.09 -11.67
C LYS A 78 28.92 16.11 -12.56
N PRO A 79 29.51 17.22 -13.05
CA PRO A 79 28.79 18.17 -13.90
C PRO A 79 28.42 17.58 -15.28
N GLU A 80 29.36 16.91 -15.95
CA GLU A 80 29.16 16.27 -17.26
C GLU A 80 28.08 15.17 -17.20
N ARG A 81 28.00 14.43 -16.09
CA ARG A 81 26.90 13.46 -15.85
C ARG A 81 25.53 14.12 -15.84
N LYS A 82 25.42 15.35 -15.35
CA LYS A 82 24.15 16.10 -15.29
C LYS A 82 23.76 16.59 -16.68
N GLU A 83 24.73 17.04 -17.47
CA GLU A 83 24.53 17.48 -18.86
C GLU A 83 24.14 16.31 -19.77
N LEU A 84 24.82 15.17 -19.66
CA LEU A 84 24.47 13.95 -20.41
C LEU A 84 23.03 13.50 -20.10
N ARG A 85 22.61 13.60 -18.82
CA ARG A 85 21.23 13.32 -18.42
C ARG A 85 20.24 14.31 -19.00
N ARG A 86 20.58 15.59 -19.06
CA ARG A 86 19.75 16.63 -19.70
C ARG A 86 19.64 16.46 -21.21
N GLN A 87 20.73 16.07 -21.89
CA GLN A 87 20.73 15.83 -23.33
C GLN A 87 19.98 14.55 -23.73
N LYS A 88 20.06 13.49 -22.91
CA LYS A 88 19.33 12.24 -23.17
C LYS A 88 17.87 12.27 -22.72
N ASN A 89 17.53 13.04 -21.68
CA ASN A 89 16.13 13.30 -21.30
C ASN A 89 15.61 14.48 -22.12
N ASN A 90 15.11 14.22 -23.32
CA ASN A 90 14.50 15.23 -24.20
C ASN A 90 13.14 15.75 -23.70
N GLU A 91 12.61 15.25 -22.58
CA GLU A 91 11.34 15.74 -22.03
C GLU A 91 11.52 17.06 -21.26
N PRO A 92 10.61 18.04 -21.44
CA PRO A 92 10.63 19.26 -20.66
C PRO A 92 10.51 18.96 -19.16
N GLU A 93 11.17 19.80 -18.35
CA GLU A 93 11.08 19.73 -16.89
C GLU A 93 9.59 19.88 -16.49
N VAL A 94 9.05 18.91 -15.74
CA VAL A 94 7.64 18.91 -15.36
C VAL A 94 7.32 20.18 -14.55
N ASP A 95 6.39 20.99 -15.05
CA ASP A 95 5.94 22.19 -14.36
C ASP A 95 5.25 21.82 -13.04
N LYS A 96 5.83 22.29 -11.93
CA LYS A 96 5.30 22.03 -10.58
C LYS A 96 3.88 22.53 -10.37
N LYS A 97 3.44 23.52 -11.17
CA LYS A 97 2.08 24.07 -11.15
C LYS A 97 1.04 23.04 -11.57
N ASN A 98 1.40 22.08 -12.42
CA ASN A 98 0.44 21.12 -12.98
C ASN A 98 -0.08 20.11 -11.94
N TYR A 99 0.63 19.91 -10.83
CA TYR A 99 0.25 18.93 -9.80
C TYR A 99 0.13 19.55 -8.39
N GLU A 100 0.00 20.88 -8.28
CA GLU A 100 -0.05 21.59 -7.00
C GLU A 100 -1.20 21.11 -6.07
N GLY A 101 -2.32 20.69 -6.66
CA GLY A 101 -3.47 20.14 -5.96
C GLY A 101 -3.35 18.64 -5.60
N LEU A 102 -2.34 17.93 -6.11
CA LEU A 102 -2.18 16.49 -5.87
C LEU A 102 -1.20 16.24 -4.72
N ARG A 103 -1.68 15.61 -3.66
CA ARG A 103 -0.85 15.18 -2.51
C ARG A 103 -0.85 13.67 -2.40
N LEU A 104 0.33 13.12 -2.18
CA LEU A 104 0.57 11.68 -2.12
C LEU A 104 1.17 11.31 -0.76
N GLY A 105 0.79 10.13 -0.27
CA GLY A 105 1.28 9.57 0.98
C GLY A 105 0.34 9.82 2.15
N VAL A 106 0.32 8.85 3.07
CA VAL A 106 -0.60 8.81 4.22
C VAL A 106 -0.52 10.09 5.06
N ASN A 107 0.68 10.51 5.46
CA ASN A 107 0.87 11.68 6.32
C ASN A 107 0.46 13.01 5.66
N ALA A 108 0.53 13.10 4.33
CA ALA A 108 0.11 14.29 3.62
C ALA A 108 -1.43 14.34 3.56
N VAL A 109 -2.06 13.19 3.30
CA VAL A 109 -3.51 13.05 3.27
C VAL A 109 -4.12 13.30 4.65
N THR A 110 -3.55 12.74 5.73
CA THR A 110 -4.06 12.96 7.09
C THR A 110 -4.07 14.45 7.46
N LYS A 111 -2.98 15.18 7.16
CA LYS A 111 -2.93 16.63 7.36
C LYS A 111 -4.01 17.39 6.60
N LEU A 112 -4.26 17.02 5.34
CA LEU A 112 -5.33 17.65 4.54
C LEU A 112 -6.73 17.37 5.08
N LEU A 113 -6.95 16.15 5.59
CA LEU A 113 -8.19 15.75 6.24
C LEU A 113 -8.39 16.54 7.54
N GLU A 114 -7.34 16.69 8.36
CA GLU A 114 -7.37 17.49 9.59
C GLU A 114 -7.69 18.96 9.31
N THR A 115 -7.12 19.55 8.25
CA THR A 115 -7.40 20.94 7.87
C THR A 115 -8.68 21.11 7.05
N ASN A 116 -9.39 20.03 6.74
CA ASN A 116 -10.59 20.01 5.89
C ASN A 116 -10.39 20.71 4.52
N THR A 117 -9.21 20.55 3.93
CA THR A 117 -8.84 21.14 2.62
C THR A 117 -8.77 20.10 1.52
N ALA A 118 -8.91 18.81 1.85
CA ALA A 118 -9.00 17.74 0.86
C ALA A 118 -10.34 17.78 0.12
N GLY A 119 -10.30 17.83 -1.21
CA GLY A 119 -11.51 17.74 -2.05
C GLY A 119 -12.01 16.30 -2.24
N SER A 120 -11.10 15.35 -2.44
CA SER A 120 -11.42 13.92 -2.53
C SER A 120 -10.21 13.07 -2.15
N VAL A 121 -10.45 11.83 -1.73
CA VAL A 121 -9.39 10.88 -1.35
C VAL A 121 -9.53 9.58 -2.14
N LEU A 122 -8.43 9.15 -2.76
CA LEU A 122 -8.31 7.85 -3.42
C LEU A 122 -7.33 6.99 -2.63
N ILE A 123 -7.76 5.77 -2.30
CA ILE A 123 -6.93 4.76 -1.63
C ILE A 123 -6.70 3.60 -2.59
N ALA A 124 -5.47 3.09 -2.63
CA ALA A 124 -5.16 1.87 -3.36
C ALA A 124 -5.77 0.65 -2.63
N GLY A 125 -6.54 -0.18 -3.34
CA GLY A 125 -7.21 -1.34 -2.74
C GLY A 125 -6.30 -2.53 -2.42
N ASP A 126 -5.06 -2.49 -2.89
CA ASP A 126 -4.03 -3.51 -2.70
C ASP A 126 -3.15 -3.28 -1.44
N VAL A 127 -3.57 -2.38 -0.55
CA VAL A 127 -2.82 -2.08 0.68
C VAL A 127 -2.98 -3.20 1.70
N GLN A 128 -1.84 -3.74 2.14
CA GLN A 128 -1.76 -4.74 3.20
C GLN A 128 -0.69 -4.34 4.23
N PRO A 129 -1.02 -4.22 5.52
CA PRO A 129 -2.33 -4.44 6.15
C PRO A 129 -3.26 -3.22 6.02
N ARG A 130 -4.57 -3.47 5.78
CA ARG A 130 -5.61 -2.42 5.67
C ARG A 130 -5.71 -1.51 6.90
N LEU A 131 -5.38 -2.04 8.09
CA LEU A 131 -5.39 -1.30 9.35
C LEU A 131 -4.54 -0.02 9.29
N MET A 132 -3.48 -0.01 8.47
CA MET A 132 -2.63 1.17 8.29
C MET A 132 -3.36 2.36 7.68
N VAL A 133 -4.42 2.13 6.90
CA VAL A 133 -5.11 3.18 6.13
C VAL A 133 -6.58 3.32 6.54
N GLN A 134 -7.09 2.40 7.36
CA GLN A 134 -8.47 2.44 7.86
C GLN A 134 -8.81 3.77 8.54
N HIS A 135 -7.89 4.34 9.32
CA HIS A 135 -8.09 5.64 9.97
C HIS A 135 -8.38 6.78 8.98
N ILE A 136 -7.82 6.71 7.75
CA ILE A 136 -8.09 7.70 6.70
C ILE A 136 -9.54 7.60 6.24
N VAL A 137 -10.08 6.39 6.15
CA VAL A 137 -11.48 6.15 5.80
C VAL A 137 -12.40 6.74 6.86
N ASP A 138 -12.12 6.44 8.13
CA ASP A 138 -12.91 6.95 9.25
C ASP A 138 -12.87 8.49 9.31
N MET A 139 -11.70 9.10 9.11
CA MET A 139 -11.56 10.56 9.06
C MET A 139 -12.30 11.18 7.88
N ALA A 140 -12.19 10.60 6.68
CA ALA A 140 -12.89 11.13 5.51
C ALA A 140 -14.41 11.08 5.69
N VAL A 141 -14.95 10.00 6.27
CA VAL A 141 -16.37 9.90 6.61
C VAL A 141 -16.76 10.95 7.65
N LEU A 142 -15.95 11.14 8.69
CA LEU A 142 -16.20 12.11 9.75
C LEU A 142 -16.24 13.55 9.22
N TYR A 143 -15.32 13.92 8.32
CA TYR A 143 -15.27 15.25 7.71
C TYR A 143 -16.13 15.38 6.44
N LYS A 144 -16.89 14.34 6.07
CA LYS A 144 -17.76 14.29 4.89
C LYS A 144 -17.02 14.54 3.56
N ILE A 145 -15.79 14.03 3.48
CA ILE A 145 -14.95 14.12 2.29
C ILE A 145 -15.17 12.85 1.45
N PRO A 146 -15.41 12.96 0.13
CA PRO A 146 -15.65 11.80 -0.72
C PRO A 146 -14.39 10.94 -0.80
N ILE A 147 -14.57 9.64 -0.53
CA ILE A 147 -13.49 8.66 -0.48
C ILE A 147 -13.85 7.42 -1.28
N LEU A 148 -12.88 6.92 -2.03
CA LEU A 148 -13.02 5.71 -2.84
C LEU A 148 -11.76 4.86 -2.76
N VAL A 149 -11.97 3.54 -2.68
CA VAL A 149 -10.89 2.56 -2.78
C VAL A 149 -10.86 1.99 -4.19
N PHE A 150 -9.75 2.23 -4.89
CA PHE A 150 -9.54 1.85 -6.27
C PHE A 150 -8.39 0.83 -6.38
N ASN A 151 -8.67 -0.34 -6.95
CA ASN A 151 -7.70 -1.45 -6.98
C ASN A 151 -6.54 -1.21 -7.95
N GLN A 152 -6.79 -0.57 -9.09
CA GLN A 152 -5.80 -0.35 -10.15
C GLN A 152 -5.06 0.98 -10.02
N LEU A 153 -5.17 1.65 -8.86
CA LEU A 153 -4.60 2.99 -8.65
C LEU A 153 -3.09 3.02 -8.87
N ARG A 154 -2.36 1.99 -8.44
CA ARG A 154 -0.90 1.93 -8.60
C ARG A 154 -0.48 1.84 -10.06
N ASP A 155 -1.21 1.04 -10.85
CA ASP A 155 -0.91 0.86 -12.27
C ASP A 155 -1.14 2.16 -13.04
N VAL A 156 -2.24 2.87 -12.73
CA VAL A 156 -2.54 4.18 -13.32
C VAL A 156 -1.50 5.22 -12.92
N LEU A 157 -1.14 5.34 -11.64
CA LEU A 157 -0.12 6.30 -11.19
C LEU A 157 1.26 6.01 -11.80
N LYS A 158 1.57 4.73 -12.04
CA LYS A 158 2.82 4.34 -12.69
C LYS A 158 2.81 4.69 -14.18
N SER A 159 1.70 4.45 -14.88
CA SER A 159 1.59 4.73 -16.31
C SER A 159 1.54 6.22 -16.62
N THR A 160 0.81 7.01 -15.83
CA THR A 160 0.59 8.44 -16.11
C THR A 160 1.52 9.36 -15.34
N CYS A 161 1.69 9.16 -14.03
CA CYS A 161 2.49 10.05 -13.20
C CYS A 161 3.99 9.68 -13.19
N GLY A 162 4.37 8.48 -13.64
CA GLY A 162 5.74 7.98 -13.62
C GLY A 162 6.25 7.59 -12.22
N LEU A 163 5.33 7.22 -11.32
CA LEU A 163 5.63 6.90 -9.91
C LEU A 163 6.00 5.44 -9.65
#